data_AF-A0A0R1XFC2-F1
#
_entry.id   AF-A0A0R1XFC2-F1
#
_cell.length_a   1.000
_cell.length_b   1.000
_cell.length_c   1.000
_cell.angle_alpha   90.00
_cell.angle_beta   90.00
_cell.angle_gamma   90.00
#
_symmetry.space_group_name_H-M   'P 1'
#
loop_
_entity.id
_entity.type
_entity.pdbx_description
1 polymer ?
#
loop_
_entity_poly.entity_id
_entity_poly.type
_entity_poly.pdbx_seq_one_letter_code
_entity_poly.pdbx_strand_id
1 'polypeptide(L)'
;MQDLLAATVADKAWNRKQGRLIISRINKLFKNFPQTEYQVGINYYAPDKGYSLFFSIKKKGTYQRSIPLARYPNLSFTNLLAILTVVRQTYHFTFTYTNFTSEQRKQLYRKVDRQ
;
A
#
# COMPACT_ATOMS: atom_id res chain seq x y z
N MET A 1 14.93 24.65 15.61
CA MET A 1 13.84 23.76 16.11
C MET A 1 12.58 23.79 15.24
N GLN A 2 12.34 24.84 14.43
CA GLN A 2 11.16 24.93 13.53
C GLN A 2 11.27 24.08 12.25
N ASP A 3 12.47 23.86 11.71
CA ASP A 3 12.66 23.12 10.45
C ASP A 3 12.34 21.61 10.54
N LEU A 4 12.59 20.99 11.70
CA LEU A 4 12.28 19.58 11.95
C LEU A 4 10.77 19.31 12.02
N LEU A 5 9.99 20.28 12.50
CA LEU A 5 8.53 20.19 12.56
C LEU A 5 7.90 20.40 11.17
N ALA A 6 8.45 21.30 10.36
CA ALA A 6 7.97 21.53 9.00
C ALA A 6 8.19 20.29 8.10
N ALA A 7 9.35 19.64 8.19
CA ALA A 7 9.67 18.43 7.44
C ALA A 7 8.72 17.26 7.79
N THR A 8 8.46 17.04 9.08
CA THR A 8 7.57 15.94 9.53
C THR A 8 6.10 16.18 9.16
N VAL A 9 5.64 17.43 9.15
CA VAL A 9 4.29 17.79 8.68
C VAL A 9 4.18 17.64 7.16
N ALA A 10 5.20 18.06 6.41
CA ALA A 10 5.25 17.89 4.96
C ALA A 10 5.23 16.40 4.56
N ASP A 11 5.99 15.56 5.26
CA ASP A 11 5.98 14.10 5.07
C ASP A 11 4.60 13.51 5.33
N LYS A 12 3.93 13.92 6.41
CA LYS A 12 2.57 13.45 6.73
C LYS A 12 1.56 13.86 5.67
N ALA A 13 1.60 15.11 5.19
CA ALA A 13 0.72 15.60 4.14
C ALA A 13 0.95 14.87 2.82
N TRP A 14 2.22 14.66 2.45
CA TRP A 14 2.61 13.92 1.26
C TRP A 14 2.15 12.46 1.33
N ASN A 15 2.39 11.77 2.45
CA ASN A 15 1.94 10.38 2.66
C ASN A 15 0.42 10.24 2.53
N ARG A 16 -0.35 11.17 3.12
CA ARG A 16 -1.81 11.18 2.98
C ARG A 16 -2.25 11.41 1.53
N LYS A 17 -1.57 12.31 0.80
CA LYS A 17 -1.83 12.54 -0.63
C LYS A 17 -1.56 11.26 -1.45
N GLN A 18 -0.46 10.56 -1.18
CA GLN A 18 -0.15 9.30 -1.85
C GLN A 18 -1.17 8.20 -1.56
N GLY A 19 -1.59 8.04 -0.30
CA GLY A 19 -2.66 7.09 0.07
C GLY A 19 -3.96 7.38 -0.69
N ARG A 20 -4.36 8.65 -0.78
CA ARG A 20 -5.55 9.07 -1.56
C ARG A 20 -5.41 8.79 -3.06
N LEU A 21 -4.21 8.95 -3.63
CA LEU A 21 -3.96 8.59 -5.03
C LEU A 21 -4.13 7.10 -5.28
N ILE A 22 -3.63 6.25 -4.37
CA ILE A 22 -3.84 4.79 -4.43
C ILE A 22 -5.32 4.46 -4.35
N ILE A 23 -6.05 5.04 -3.40
CA ILE A 23 -7.51 4.87 -3.27
C ILE A 23 -8.23 5.28 -4.55
N SER A 24 -7.88 6.43 -5.14
CA SER A 24 -8.47 6.89 -6.41
C SER A 24 -8.23 5.90 -7.55
N ARG A 25 -7.03 5.30 -7.62
CA ARG A 25 -6.71 4.28 -8.62
C ARG A 25 -7.49 2.99 -8.38
N ILE A 26 -7.59 2.53 -7.13
CA ILE A 26 -8.40 1.37 -6.75
C ILE A 26 -9.87 1.61 -7.08
N ASN A 27 -10.44 2.77 -6.76
CA ASN A 27 -11.84 3.12 -7.06
C ASN A 27 -12.19 2.96 -8.55
N LYS A 28 -11.26 3.33 -9.45
CA LYS A 28 -11.47 3.19 -10.90
C LYS A 28 -11.48 1.73 -11.37
N LEU A 29 -10.81 0.85 -10.63
CA LEU A 29 -10.64 -0.58 -10.97
C LEU A 29 -11.61 -1.48 -10.21
N PHE A 30 -12.01 -1.07 -9.02
CA PHE A 30 -12.90 -1.83 -8.16
C PHE A 30 -14.31 -1.82 -8.73
N LYS A 31 -14.82 -3.02 -8.97
CA LYS A 31 -16.21 -3.27 -9.32
C LYS A 31 -16.66 -4.38 -8.40
N ASN A 32 -17.75 -4.17 -7.66
CA ASN A 32 -18.25 -5.18 -6.73
C ASN A 32 -18.80 -6.38 -7.50
N PHE A 33 -17.99 -7.43 -7.62
CA PHE A 33 -18.38 -8.67 -8.30
C PHE A 33 -18.46 -9.82 -7.31
N PRO A 34 -19.54 -10.61 -7.33
CA PRO A 34 -19.66 -11.79 -6.49
C PRO A 34 -18.54 -12.79 -6.81
N GLN A 35 -18.12 -13.54 -5.79
CA GLN A 35 -17.07 -14.57 -5.89
C GLN A 35 -15.75 -14.04 -6.47
N THR A 36 -15.44 -12.77 -6.21
CA THR A 36 -14.19 -12.13 -6.62
C THR A 36 -13.41 -11.69 -5.39
N GLU A 37 -12.15 -12.12 -5.33
CA GLU A 37 -11.20 -11.74 -4.30
C GLU A 37 -10.40 -10.51 -4.77
N TYR A 38 -10.26 -9.53 -3.86
CA TYR A 38 -9.51 -8.30 -4.09
C TYR A 38 -8.37 -8.22 -3.08
N GLN A 39 -7.16 -8.01 -3.58
CA GLN A 39 -5.97 -7.88 -2.76
C GLN A 39 -5.14 -6.68 -3.21
N VAL A 40 -4.38 -6.10 -2.29
CA VAL A 40 -3.32 -5.14 -2.62
C VAL A 40 -1.98 -5.81 -2.35
N GLY A 41 -1.18 -6.00 -3.39
CA GLY A 41 0.17 -6.53 -3.27
C GLY A 41 1.19 -5.42 -3.13
N ILE A 42 2.09 -5.55 -2.15
CA ILE A 42 3.21 -4.65 -1.92
C ILE A 42 4.49 -5.48 -2.06
N ASN A 43 5.32 -5.09 -3.01
CA ASN A 43 6.61 -5.72 -3.25
C ASN A 43 7.74 -4.75 -2.91
N TYR A 44 8.64 -5.17 -2.04
CA TYR A 44 9.92 -4.48 -1.84
C TYR A 44 10.92 -4.93 -2.92
N TYR A 45 11.64 -3.98 -3.51
CA TYR A 45 12.63 -4.27 -4.56
C TYR A 45 13.95 -3.53 -4.30
N ALA A 46 15.05 -4.29 -4.30
CA ALA A 46 16.43 -3.81 -4.15
C ALA A 46 17.11 -3.90 -5.53
N PRO A 47 17.18 -2.80 -6.28
CA PRO A 47 18.27 -1.82 -6.11
C PRO A 47 17.79 -0.41 -5.72
N ASP A 48 16.53 -0.07 -5.99
CA ASP A 48 15.97 1.28 -5.76
C ASP A 48 15.55 1.54 -4.30
N LYS A 49 15.75 0.57 -3.40
CA LYS A 49 15.25 0.59 -2.00
C LYS A 49 13.82 1.13 -1.93
N GLY A 50 12.93 0.54 -2.73
CA GLY A 50 11.61 1.09 -2.99
C GLY A 50 10.51 0.04 -2.98
N TYR A 51 9.27 0.51 -3.16
CA TYR A 51 8.08 -0.34 -3.11
C TYR A 51 7.26 -0.21 -4.38
N SER A 52 6.77 -1.35 -4.87
CA SER A 52 5.77 -1.40 -5.95
C SER A 52 4.46 -1.95 -5.39
N LEU A 53 3.38 -1.25 -5.69
CA LEU A 53 2.04 -1.60 -5.25
C LEU A 53 1.21 -2.06 -6.44
N PHE A 54 0.42 -3.10 -6.24
CA PHE A 54 -0.44 -3.72 -7.26
C PHE A 54 -1.82 -3.98 -6.69
N PHE A 55 -2.85 -3.85 -7.52
CA PHE A 55 -4.19 -4.31 -7.22
C PHE A 55 -4.43 -5.63 -7.92
N SER A 56 -4.68 -6.67 -7.14
CA SER A 56 -4.95 -8.02 -7.65
C SER A 56 -6.44 -8.31 -7.57
N ILE A 57 -7.00 -8.78 -8.67
CA ILE A 57 -8.41 -9.18 -8.78
C ILE A 57 -8.43 -10.64 -9.24
N LYS A 58 -9.10 -11.50 -8.48
CA LYS A 58 -9.21 -12.93 -8.79
C LYS A 58 -10.66 -13.39 -8.66
N LYS A 59 -11.31 -13.65 -9.79
CA LYS A 59 -12.63 -14.32 -9.78
C LYS A 59 -12.42 -15.82 -9.63
N LYS A 60 -13.31 -16.49 -8.90
CA LYS A 60 -13.27 -17.96 -8.76
C LYS A 60 -13.19 -18.64 -10.13
N GLY A 61 -12.25 -19.58 -10.28
CA GLY A 61 -12.03 -20.31 -11.53
C GLY A 61 -11.28 -19.54 -12.63
N THR A 62 -10.72 -18.37 -12.33
CA THR A 62 -9.97 -17.57 -13.30
C THR A 62 -8.55 -17.24 -12.83
N TYR A 63 -7.69 -16.87 -13.78
CA TYR A 63 -6.38 -16.34 -13.47
C TYR A 63 -6.48 -15.01 -12.74
N GLN A 64 -5.61 -14.81 -11.76
CA GLN A 64 -5.48 -13.53 -11.07
C GLN A 64 -4.93 -12.48 -12.02
N ARG A 65 -5.59 -11.33 -12.09
CA ARG A 65 -5.11 -10.15 -12.80
C ARG A 65 -4.47 -9.20 -11.79
N SER A 66 -3.20 -8.84 -12.01
CA SER A 66 -2.46 -7.86 -11.20
C SER A 66 -2.29 -6.56 -11.98
N ILE A 67 -2.71 -5.44 -11.40
CA ILE A 67 -2.72 -4.12 -12.04
C ILE A 67 -1.81 -3.19 -11.24
N PRO A 68 -0.78 -2.56 -11.84
CA PRO A 68 0.09 -1.63 -11.12
C PRO A 68 -0.69 -0.43 -10.55
N LEU A 69 -0.51 -0.17 -9.26
CA LEU A 69 -1.11 0.96 -8.55
C LEU A 69 -0.13 2.10 -8.36
N ALA A 70 1.11 1.83 -7.94
CA ALA A 70 2.11 2.87 -7.69
C ALA A 70 3.52 2.26 -7.60
N ARG A 71 4.54 3.10 -7.81
CA ARG A 71 5.94 2.78 -7.55
C ARG A 71 6.57 3.92 -6.78
N TYR A 72 7.26 3.58 -5.70
CA TYR A 72 7.91 4.52 -4.80
C TYR A 72 9.40 4.16 -4.66
N PRO A 73 10.29 4.70 -5.51
CA PRO A 73 11.72 4.55 -5.32
C PRO A 73 12.18 5.32 -4.08
N ASN A 74 13.19 4.81 -3.37
CA ASN A 74 13.80 5.44 -2.20
C ASN A 74 12.82 5.85 -1.08
N LEU A 75 11.70 5.14 -0.93
CA LEU A 75 10.71 5.43 0.10
C LEU A 75 11.11 4.78 1.42
N SER A 76 11.06 5.54 2.52
CA SER A 76 11.29 4.97 3.84
C SER A 76 10.16 4.01 4.23
N PHE A 77 10.49 3.00 5.03
CA PHE A 77 9.51 2.04 5.53
C PHE A 77 8.43 2.73 6.38
N THR A 78 8.78 3.74 7.18
CA THR A 78 7.83 4.54 7.97
C THR A 78 6.80 5.25 7.09
N ASN A 79 7.25 5.84 5.97
CA ASN A 79 6.35 6.50 5.02
C ASN A 79 5.45 5.49 4.31
N LEU A 80 5.97 4.32 3.95
CA LEU A 80 5.14 3.23 3.43
C LEU A 80 4.02 2.86 4.41
N LEU A 81 4.33 2.67 5.70
CA LEU A 81 3.33 2.36 6.72
C LEU A 81 2.22 3.43 6.76
N ALA A 82 2.61 4.70 6.78
CA ALA A 82 1.65 5.81 6.80
C ALA A 82 0.74 5.83 5.57
N ILE A 83 1.30 5.57 4.37
CA ILE A 83 0.53 5.48 3.13
C ILE A 83 -0.46 4.31 3.20
N LEU A 84 0.01 3.12 3.57
CA LEU A 84 -0.81 1.90 3.63
C LEU A 84 -1.92 2.01 4.68
N THR A 85 -1.67 2.65 5.82
CA THR A 85 -2.71 2.94 6.82
C THR A 85 -3.86 3.76 6.23
N VAL A 86 -3.56 4.78 5.42
CA VAL A 86 -4.62 5.58 4.76
C VAL A 86 -5.45 4.72 3.79
N VAL A 87 -4.80 3.81 3.04
CA VAL A 87 -5.51 2.88 2.15
C VAL A 87 -6.38 1.90 2.95
N ARG A 88 -5.85 1.35 4.04
CA ARG A 88 -6.55 0.41 4.93
C ARG A 88 -7.81 1.01 5.57
N GLN A 89 -7.76 2.29 5.93
CA GLN A 89 -8.92 3.01 6.46
C GLN A 89 -10.07 3.14 5.46
N THR A 90 -9.80 2.99 4.16
CA THR A 90 -10.83 3.05 3.11
C THR A 90 -11.27 1.66 2.65
N TYR A 91 -10.34 0.69 2.60
CA TYR A 91 -10.64 -0.67 2.17
C TYR A 91 -10.06 -1.71 3.12
N HIS A 92 -10.86 -2.73 3.41
CA HIS A 92 -10.44 -3.91 4.18
C HIS A 92 -9.93 -5.05 3.30
N PHE A 93 -9.36 -4.74 2.13
CA PHE A 93 -8.76 -5.76 1.27
C PHE A 93 -7.56 -6.42 1.96
N THR A 94 -7.27 -7.65 1.56
CA THR A 94 -6.08 -8.37 2.00
C THR A 94 -4.83 -7.69 1.43
N PHE A 95 -3.87 -7.39 2.29
CA PHE A 95 -2.55 -6.92 1.87
C PHE A 95 -1.59 -8.10 1.80
N THR A 96 -0.84 -8.20 0.70
CA THR A 96 0.20 -9.22 0.53
C THR A 96 1.57 -8.55 0.47
N TYR A 97 2.53 -9.06 1.25
CA TYR A 97 3.84 -8.46 1.43
C TYR A 97 4.94 -9.37 0.89
N THR A 98 5.56 -8.99 -0.22
CA THR A 98 6.62 -9.75 -0.89
C THR A 98 7.98 -9.09 -0.67
N ASN A 99 9.01 -9.89 -0.42
CA ASN A 99 10.40 -9.47 -0.18
C ASN A 99 10.62 -8.57 1.06
N PHE A 100 9.67 -8.54 2.00
CA PHE A 100 9.86 -7.90 3.31
C PHE A 100 10.51 -8.87 4.30
N THR A 101 11.37 -8.34 5.17
CA THR A 101 11.95 -9.08 6.30
C THR A 101 10.87 -9.47 7.32
N SER A 102 11.15 -10.47 8.16
CA SER A 102 10.23 -10.91 9.22
C SER A 102 9.84 -9.78 10.17
N GLU A 103 10.79 -8.93 10.53
CA GLU A 103 10.59 -7.77 11.42
C GLU A 103 9.69 -6.72 10.76
N GLN A 104 9.91 -6.42 9.48
CA GLN A 104 9.05 -5.50 8.73
C GLN A 104 7.62 -6.05 8.59
N ARG A 105 7.46 -7.35 8.29
CA ARG A 105 6.15 -8.00 8.24
C ARG A 105 5.43 -7.88 9.58
N LYS A 106 6.10 -8.18 10.69
CA LYS A 106 5.53 -8.01 12.06
C LYS A 106 5.03 -6.58 12.28
N GLN A 107 5.77 -5.57 11.82
CA GLN A 107 5.34 -4.17 11.94
C GLN A 107 4.12 -3.85 11.05
N LEU A 108 4.09 -4.34 9.81
CA LEU A 108 2.95 -4.18 8.89
C LEU A 108 1.68 -4.79 9.49
N TYR A 109 1.74 -6.02 9.99
CA TYR A 109 0.61 -6.66 10.66
C TYR A 109 0.10 -5.87 11.86
N ARG A 110 1.01 -5.36 12.71
CA ARG A 110 0.64 -4.64 13.93
C ARG A 110 0.07 -3.26 13.65
N LYS A 111 0.62 -2.54 12.66
CA LYS A 111 0.31 -1.12 12.44
C LYS A 111 -0.69 -0.88 11.31
N VAL A 112 -0.82 -1.80 10.37
CA VAL A 112 -1.69 -1.65 9.20
C VAL A 112 -2.83 -2.68 9.28
N ASP A 113 -2.53 -3.97 9.26
CA ASP A 113 -3.58 -4.99 9.03
C ASP A 113 -4.57 -5.14 10.21
N ARG A 114 -4.14 -4.82 11.43
CA ARG A 114 -4.99 -4.85 12.63
C ARG A 114 -5.90 -3.63 12.82
N GLN A 115 -5.77 -2.61 11.98
CA GLN A 115 -6.70 -1.48 11.93
C GLN A 115 -7.96 -1.87 11.15
#